data_AF-A0A6I9P9J4-F1
#
_entry.id   AF-A0A6I9P9J4-F1
#
_cell.length_a   1.000
_cell.length_b   1.000
_cell.length_c   1.000
_cell.angle_alpha   90.00
_cell.angle_beta   90.00
_cell.angle_gamma   90.00
#
_symmetry.space_group_name_H-M   'P 1'
#
loop_
_entity.id
_entity.type
_entity.pdbx_description
1 polymer ?
#
loop_
_entity_poly.entity_id
_entity_poly.type
_entity_poly.pdbx_seq_one_letter_code
_entity_poly.pdbx_strand_id
1 'polypeptide(L)'
;MFQIKMPKRSKEKPVKRRSSEEELLPKQSRVEHSPTRSPLSFLSPSSLFESLIQPMGPEQFFSEYWEKKPLHLQRSDPTTAPYYQSLFQLSDLQSLCSNDLEYYTDVNVVRCINGKKKDLNKQGKVKSSVLNKSFTQNKATIQFHQPQRFKDELWKIQEKLECFFGGLVGSNVYITPQESQGLPAHYDDVEVFILQLEGQKNWLLYNPTVPLAAEYCVESEERIGSPSHEITLKAGDLLYFPRGTIHQASTPAGGGHSTHLTLSTYQRMSWGDLLLDVFPSVLSDRSKREVSLRGGMPRRFLLVKLMGFR
;
A
#
# COMPACT_ATOMS: atom_id res chain seq x y z
N MET A 1 41.89 -53.38 36.26
CA MET A 1 42.82 -52.76 35.29
C MET A 1 42.59 -51.26 35.33
N PHE A 2 43.68 -50.51 35.47
CA PHE A 2 43.83 -49.04 35.40
C PHE A 2 43.39 -48.17 36.59
N GLN A 3 44.45 -47.60 37.18
CA GLN A 3 44.55 -46.64 38.28
C GLN A 3 44.03 -45.25 37.91
N ILE A 4 43.48 -44.59 38.92
CA ILE A 4 43.12 -43.17 38.97
C ILE A 4 44.40 -42.32 38.94
N LYS A 5 44.46 -41.33 38.03
CA LYS A 5 45.44 -40.23 38.03
C LYS A 5 44.72 -38.90 38.20
N MET A 6 44.99 -38.20 39.29
CA MET A 6 44.54 -36.82 39.51
C MET A 6 45.46 -35.80 38.83
N PRO A 7 44.94 -34.71 38.25
CA PRO A 7 45.76 -33.61 37.75
C PRO A 7 46.09 -32.57 38.82
N LYS A 8 47.26 -31.95 38.61
CA LYS A 8 48.03 -31.11 39.54
C LYS A 8 47.46 -29.69 39.67
N ARG A 9 47.55 -29.12 40.88
CA ARG A 9 47.45 -27.68 41.16
C ARG A 9 48.69 -26.95 40.60
N SER A 10 48.49 -25.88 39.84
CA SER A 10 49.53 -24.90 39.51
C SER A 10 49.13 -23.51 40.03
N LYS A 11 50.11 -22.86 40.68
CA LYS A 11 50.03 -21.60 41.43
C LYS A 11 49.85 -20.37 40.52
N GLU A 12 49.17 -19.36 41.08
CA GLU A 12 48.87 -18.04 40.51
C GLU A 12 50.11 -17.21 40.14
N LYS A 13 49.92 -16.30 39.16
CA LYS A 13 50.70 -15.07 38.93
C LYS A 13 49.75 -13.90 38.58
N PRO A 14 50.15 -12.65 38.85
CA PRO A 14 49.24 -11.61 39.33
C PRO A 14 48.55 -10.79 38.23
N VAL A 15 47.40 -10.26 38.63
CA VAL A 15 46.52 -9.32 37.91
C VAL A 15 47.29 -8.05 37.50
N LYS A 16 47.30 -7.75 36.20
CA LYS A 16 47.54 -6.40 35.68
C LYS A 16 46.21 -5.83 35.18
N ARG A 17 45.75 -4.75 35.82
CA ARG A 17 44.70 -3.86 35.31
C ARG A 17 45.12 -3.35 33.93
N ARG A 18 44.30 -3.59 32.91
CA ARG A 18 44.31 -2.82 31.66
C ARG A 18 42.93 -2.18 31.49
N SER A 19 43.01 -0.90 31.16
CA SER A 19 41.97 0.09 30.95
C SER A 19 40.94 -0.34 29.91
N SER A 20 39.72 0.17 30.09
CA SER A 20 38.63 0.20 29.14
C SER A 20 39.08 0.61 27.74
N GLU A 21 39.04 -0.32 26.79
CA GLU A 21 38.96 0.01 25.36
C GLU A 21 37.47 0.03 24.99
N GLU A 22 36.95 1.22 24.74
CA GLU A 22 35.64 1.44 24.12
C GLU A 22 35.64 0.75 22.75
N GLU A 23 34.78 -0.25 22.59
CA GLU A 23 34.44 -0.80 21.27
C GLU A 23 33.80 0.31 20.43
N LEU A 24 34.57 0.86 19.49
CA LEU A 24 34.12 1.77 18.47
C LEU A 24 33.11 1.06 17.56
N LEU A 25 31.83 1.35 17.79
CA LEU A 25 30.73 1.05 16.88
C LEU A 25 31.03 1.63 15.48
N PRO A 26 30.68 0.93 14.37
CA PRO A 26 30.91 1.46 13.04
C PRO A 26 30.05 2.71 12.83
N LYS A 27 30.69 3.82 12.44
CA LYS A 27 30.02 5.08 12.09
C LYS A 27 29.03 4.82 10.94
N GLN A 28 27.75 4.73 11.27
CA GLN A 28 26.68 4.95 10.30
C GLN A 28 26.85 6.37 9.77
N SER A 29 27.09 6.51 8.47
CA SER A 29 26.99 7.80 7.81
C SER A 29 25.52 8.24 7.88
N ARG A 30 25.17 9.01 8.91
CA ARG A 30 23.95 9.81 8.92
C ARG A 30 24.04 10.75 7.73
N VAL A 31 23.32 10.41 6.67
CA VAL A 31 22.93 11.40 5.67
C VAL A 31 21.99 12.34 6.41
N GLU A 32 22.48 13.51 6.81
CA GLU A 32 21.65 14.57 7.38
C GLU A 32 20.65 15.00 6.29
N HIS A 33 19.44 14.45 6.33
CA HIS A 33 18.30 15.07 5.66
C HIS A 33 17.96 16.31 6.49
N SER A 34 18.24 17.49 5.95
CA SER A 34 17.62 18.72 6.45
C SER A 34 16.12 18.48 6.59
N PRO A 35 15.47 18.84 7.70
CA PRO A 35 14.04 18.59 7.86
C PRO A 35 13.28 19.33 6.76
N THR A 36 12.81 18.58 5.76
CA THR A 36 11.88 19.08 4.75
C THR A 36 10.64 19.54 5.50
N ARG A 37 10.28 20.82 5.35
CA ARG A 37 9.08 21.36 5.99
C ARG A 37 7.87 20.59 5.44
N SER A 38 7.20 19.84 6.32
CA SER A 38 6.02 19.08 5.94
C SER A 38 4.86 20.04 5.60
N PRO A 39 4.18 19.86 4.44
CA PRO A 39 2.91 20.52 4.15
C PRO A 39 1.74 19.89 4.91
N LEU A 40 1.95 18.72 5.54
CA LEU A 40 0.92 18.00 6.28
C LEU A 40 0.83 18.47 7.73
N SER A 41 -0.40 18.53 8.25
CA SER A 41 -0.69 18.92 9.63
C SER A 41 -0.97 17.70 10.50
N PHE A 42 -0.02 17.34 11.36
CA PHE A 42 -0.12 16.18 12.25
C PHE A 42 -0.81 16.48 13.61
N LEU A 43 -1.49 17.62 13.75
CA LEU A 43 -2.14 18.04 15.00
C LEU A 43 -3.30 17.11 15.42
N SER A 44 -4.08 16.62 14.44
CA SER A 44 -5.18 15.68 14.65
C SER A 44 -5.40 14.82 13.40
N PRO A 45 -6.17 13.70 13.50
CA PRO A 45 -6.59 12.94 12.33
C PRO A 45 -7.27 13.79 11.25
N SER A 46 -8.16 14.71 11.68
CA SER A 46 -8.88 15.62 10.77
C SER A 46 -7.95 16.62 10.10
N SER A 47 -7.01 17.23 10.85
CA SER A 47 -6.07 18.18 10.26
C SER A 47 -5.12 17.51 9.27
N LEU A 48 -4.75 16.24 9.52
CA LEU A 48 -3.92 15.48 8.59
C LEU A 48 -4.68 15.30 7.27
N PHE A 49 -5.89 14.76 7.34
CA PHE A 49 -6.68 14.52 6.14
C PHE A 49 -6.94 15.82 5.37
N GLU A 50 -7.33 16.89 6.06
CA GLU A 50 -7.55 18.21 5.46
C GLU A 50 -6.30 18.71 4.74
N SER A 51 -5.13 18.66 5.38
CA SER A 51 -3.87 19.06 4.75
C SER A 51 -3.45 18.14 3.58
N LEU A 52 -3.77 16.85 3.67
CA LEU A 52 -3.47 15.85 2.64
C LEU A 52 -4.20 16.13 1.34
N ILE A 53 -5.42 16.69 1.38
CA ILE A 53 -6.24 16.95 0.20
C ILE A 53 -6.29 18.43 -0.21
N GLN A 54 -5.51 19.34 0.39
CA GLN A 54 -5.47 20.74 -0.05
C GLN A 54 -5.21 20.90 -1.56
N PRO A 55 -5.85 21.85 -2.26
CA PRO A 55 -6.79 22.86 -1.74
C PRO A 55 -8.25 22.38 -1.59
N MET A 56 -8.53 21.08 -1.76
CA MET A 56 -9.88 20.54 -1.57
C MET A 56 -10.27 20.59 -0.09
N GLY A 57 -11.47 21.13 0.19
CA GLY A 57 -12.06 21.08 1.53
C GLY A 57 -12.66 19.70 1.83
N PRO A 58 -12.53 19.16 3.07
CA PRO A 58 -13.09 17.85 3.42
C PRO A 58 -14.59 17.72 3.16
N GLU A 59 -15.38 18.75 3.47
CA GLU A 59 -16.82 18.74 3.24
C GLU A 59 -17.17 18.57 1.75
N GLN A 60 -16.49 19.33 0.88
CA GLN A 60 -16.66 19.21 -0.56
C GLN A 60 -16.18 17.84 -1.07
N PHE A 61 -15.05 17.35 -0.55
CA PHE A 61 -14.53 16.04 -0.91
C PHE A 61 -15.56 14.92 -0.64
N PHE A 62 -16.10 14.84 0.57
CA PHE A 62 -17.05 13.79 0.93
C PHE A 62 -18.41 13.94 0.26
N SER A 63 -18.86 15.18 0.03
CA SER A 63 -20.14 15.42 -0.63
C SER A 63 -20.09 15.18 -2.14
N GLU A 64 -18.97 15.43 -2.81
CA GLU A 64 -18.89 15.39 -4.28
C GLU A 64 -18.03 14.27 -4.87
N TYR A 65 -16.98 13.82 -4.18
CA TYR A 65 -15.94 12.94 -4.75
C TYR A 65 -15.89 11.56 -4.10
N TRP A 66 -15.94 11.50 -2.76
CA TRP A 66 -15.87 10.23 -2.02
C TRP A 66 -16.91 9.22 -2.53
N GLU A 67 -16.47 8.01 -2.88
CA GLU A 67 -17.29 6.94 -3.47
C GLU A 67 -18.10 7.34 -4.74
N LYS A 68 -17.74 8.44 -5.43
CA LYS A 68 -18.51 9.00 -6.56
C LYS A 68 -17.71 9.16 -7.84
N LYS A 69 -16.59 9.90 -7.78
CA LYS A 69 -15.82 10.24 -8.98
C LYS A 69 -14.34 10.53 -8.67
N PRO A 70 -13.45 10.40 -9.66
CA PRO A 70 -12.04 10.75 -9.50
C PRO A 70 -11.82 12.22 -9.14
N LEU A 71 -10.74 12.50 -8.40
CA LEU A 71 -10.24 13.82 -8.07
C LEU A 71 -8.74 13.90 -8.37
N HIS A 72 -8.33 14.80 -9.26
CA HIS A 72 -6.93 15.12 -9.48
C HIS A 72 -6.61 16.49 -8.88
N LEU A 73 -5.68 16.52 -7.93
CA LEU A 73 -5.14 17.72 -7.33
C LEU A 73 -3.74 17.96 -7.86
N GLN A 74 -3.66 18.85 -8.85
CA GLN A 74 -2.39 19.33 -9.36
C GLN A 74 -1.81 20.37 -8.40
N ARG A 75 -0.62 20.11 -7.86
CA ARG A 75 0.03 20.98 -6.88
C ARG A 75 1.28 21.63 -7.44
N SER A 76 1.46 22.89 -7.13
CA SER A 76 2.60 23.70 -7.56
C SER A 76 3.34 24.34 -6.39
N ASP A 77 2.92 24.06 -5.14
CA ASP A 77 3.61 24.59 -3.99
C ASP A 77 5.02 23.96 -3.89
N PRO A 78 6.05 24.75 -3.59
CA PRO A 78 7.42 24.26 -3.62
C PRO A 78 7.75 23.29 -2.49
N THR A 79 6.86 23.12 -1.50
CA THR A 79 7.09 22.27 -0.33
C THR A 79 6.56 20.85 -0.49
N THR A 80 5.46 20.64 -1.23
CA THR A 80 4.84 19.33 -1.35
C THR A 80 5.69 18.34 -2.13
N ALA A 81 6.24 18.72 -3.29
CA ALA A 81 7.01 17.78 -4.10
C ALA A 81 8.26 17.24 -3.37
N PRO A 82 9.12 18.08 -2.73
CA PRO A 82 10.22 17.57 -1.91
C PRO A 82 9.78 16.72 -0.71
N TYR A 83 8.66 17.10 -0.07
CA TYR A 83 8.12 16.32 1.05
C TYR A 83 7.61 14.94 0.60
N TYR A 84 6.82 14.87 -0.48
CA TYR A 84 6.35 13.60 -1.06
C TYR A 84 7.53 12.72 -1.47
N GLN A 85 8.54 13.29 -2.15
CA GLN A 85 9.75 12.55 -2.47
C GLN A 85 10.42 11.95 -1.22
N SER A 86 10.45 12.67 -0.10
CA SER A 86 11.06 12.16 1.14
C SER A 86 10.33 10.97 1.76
N LEU A 87 9.06 10.74 1.41
CA LEU A 87 8.26 9.63 1.94
C LEU A 87 8.79 8.27 1.47
N PHE A 88 9.21 8.16 0.21
CA PHE A 88 9.84 6.97 -0.35
C PHE A 88 10.53 7.31 -1.69
N GLN A 89 11.77 6.83 -1.87
CA GLN A 89 12.55 7.04 -3.09
C GLN A 89 13.03 5.71 -3.69
N LEU A 90 13.31 5.70 -5.00
CA LEU A 90 14.00 4.56 -5.62
C LEU A 90 15.31 4.20 -4.91
N SER A 91 16.04 5.20 -4.41
CA SER A 91 17.30 5.03 -3.67
C SER A 91 17.13 4.31 -2.32
N ASP A 92 15.94 4.34 -1.72
CA ASP A 92 15.66 3.65 -0.46
C ASP A 92 15.70 2.11 -0.63
N LEU A 93 15.45 1.59 -1.84
CA LEU A 93 15.37 0.13 -2.06
C LEU A 93 16.64 -0.61 -1.65
N GLN A 94 17.82 0.01 -1.83
CA GLN A 94 19.08 -0.64 -1.51
C GLN A 94 19.23 -0.90 -0.01
N SER A 95 18.94 0.09 0.83
CA SER A 95 19.00 -0.06 2.29
C SER A 95 17.88 -0.97 2.77
N LEU A 96 16.67 -0.82 2.22
CA LEU A 96 15.51 -1.64 2.58
C LEU A 96 15.73 -3.13 2.33
N CYS A 97 16.39 -3.50 1.22
CA CYS A 97 16.74 -4.90 0.93
C CYS A 97 17.67 -5.54 1.97
N SER A 98 18.29 -4.76 2.86
CA SER A 98 19.10 -5.30 3.97
C SER A 98 18.24 -5.83 5.13
N ASN A 99 16.92 -5.59 5.12
CA ASN A 99 15.96 -6.04 6.13
C ASN A 99 15.30 -7.38 5.79
N ASP A 100 16.01 -8.28 5.09
CA ASP A 100 15.54 -9.63 4.77
C ASP A 100 14.17 -9.71 4.06
N LEU A 101 13.87 -8.74 3.19
CA LEU A 101 12.62 -8.69 2.42
C LEU A 101 12.42 -9.96 1.57
N GLU A 102 11.17 -10.38 1.40
CA GLU A 102 10.77 -11.54 0.59
C GLU A 102 9.89 -11.15 -0.60
N TYR A 103 10.03 -11.89 -1.70
CA TYR A 103 9.11 -11.77 -2.83
C TYR A 103 7.70 -12.19 -2.42
N TYR A 104 6.68 -11.61 -3.06
CA TYR A 104 5.24 -11.80 -2.76
C TYR A 104 4.76 -11.22 -1.43
N THR A 105 5.57 -11.32 -0.37
CA THR A 105 5.25 -10.74 0.94
C THR A 105 5.55 -9.24 0.97
N ASP A 106 6.76 -8.85 0.59
CA ASP A 106 7.23 -7.46 0.72
C ASP A 106 7.39 -6.78 -0.63
N VAL A 107 7.82 -7.52 -1.65
CA VAL A 107 8.10 -6.96 -2.97
C VAL A 107 7.55 -7.83 -4.09
N ASN A 108 6.87 -7.19 -5.03
CA ASN A 108 6.51 -7.77 -6.32
C ASN A 108 7.26 -7.06 -7.46
N VAL A 109 7.59 -7.81 -8.50
CA VAL A 109 8.25 -7.33 -9.72
C VAL A 109 7.40 -7.74 -10.90
N VAL A 110 6.80 -6.77 -11.58
CA VAL A 110 5.77 -7.01 -12.60
C VAL A 110 6.03 -6.19 -13.85
N ARG A 111 5.54 -6.67 -14.99
CA ARG A 111 5.54 -5.91 -16.24
C ARG A 111 4.27 -6.19 -17.01
N CYS A 112 3.64 -5.16 -17.57
CA CYS A 112 2.56 -5.31 -18.52
C CYS A 112 3.14 -5.43 -19.93
N ILE A 113 2.76 -6.49 -20.65
CA ILE A 113 3.12 -6.70 -22.06
C ILE A 113 1.84 -7.11 -22.78
N ASN A 114 1.43 -6.34 -23.79
CA ASN A 114 0.22 -6.58 -24.59
C ASN A 114 -1.03 -6.79 -23.72
N GLY A 115 -1.29 -5.87 -22.78
CA GLY A 115 -2.44 -5.92 -21.89
C GLY A 115 -2.41 -7.05 -20.84
N LYS A 116 -1.29 -7.78 -20.69
CA LYS A 116 -1.16 -8.89 -19.74
C LYS A 116 -0.08 -8.64 -18.70
N LYS A 117 -0.41 -8.90 -17.44
CA LYS A 117 0.54 -8.90 -16.32
C LYS A 117 1.51 -10.08 -16.46
N LYS A 118 2.80 -9.79 -16.56
CA LYS A 118 3.89 -10.76 -16.45
C LYS A 118 4.50 -10.64 -15.05
N ASP A 119 4.40 -11.71 -14.28
CA ASP A 119 5.09 -11.86 -12.99
C ASP A 119 6.58 -12.20 -13.24
N LEU A 120 7.47 -11.43 -12.62
CA LEU A 120 8.93 -11.58 -12.71
C LEU A 120 9.56 -11.86 -11.33
N ASN A 121 8.75 -12.13 -10.31
CA ASN A 121 9.18 -12.50 -8.98
C ASN A 121 10.10 -13.74 -9.00
N LYS A 122 10.95 -13.81 -7.98
CA LYS A 122 11.76 -15.00 -7.67
C LYS A 122 11.21 -15.63 -6.38
N GLN A 123 11.75 -16.79 -6.02
CA GLN A 123 11.46 -17.40 -4.73
C GLN A 123 12.41 -16.86 -3.65
N GLY A 124 11.90 -16.68 -2.44
CA GLY A 124 12.67 -16.33 -1.26
C GLY A 124 13.06 -14.84 -1.17
N LYS A 125 14.24 -14.57 -0.62
CA LYS A 125 14.71 -13.23 -0.29
C LYS A 125 15.00 -12.36 -1.51
N VAL A 126 14.65 -11.09 -1.39
CA VAL A 126 14.87 -10.02 -2.37
C VAL A 126 16.30 -9.49 -2.23
N LYS A 127 17.02 -9.39 -3.35
CA LYS A 127 18.35 -8.78 -3.40
C LYS A 127 18.30 -7.51 -4.24
N SER A 128 18.86 -6.42 -3.73
CA SER A 128 18.90 -5.13 -4.42
C SER A 128 19.51 -5.23 -5.83
N SER A 129 20.56 -6.02 -6.02
CA SER A 129 21.17 -6.23 -7.35
C SER A 129 20.23 -6.89 -8.36
N VAL A 130 19.36 -7.81 -7.90
CA VAL A 130 18.36 -8.48 -8.74
C VAL A 130 17.23 -7.52 -9.08
N LEU A 131 16.74 -6.73 -8.11
CA LEU A 131 15.74 -5.69 -8.36
C LEU A 131 16.25 -4.66 -9.38
N ASN A 132 17.48 -4.16 -9.20
CA ASN A 132 18.10 -3.21 -10.12
C ASN A 132 18.20 -3.78 -11.53
N LYS A 133 18.57 -5.06 -11.67
CA LYS A 133 18.59 -5.75 -12.97
C LYS A 133 17.21 -5.85 -13.60
N SER A 134 16.20 -6.26 -12.83
CA SER A 134 14.81 -6.34 -13.31
C SER A 134 14.25 -4.97 -13.71
N PHE A 135 14.54 -3.93 -12.94
CA PHE A 135 14.14 -2.57 -13.22
C PHE A 135 14.77 -2.04 -14.51
N THR A 136 16.10 -2.13 -14.63
CA THR A 136 16.85 -1.55 -15.74
C THR A 136 16.75 -2.37 -17.03
N GLN A 137 16.98 -3.68 -16.96
CA GLN A 137 17.06 -4.55 -18.14
C GLN A 137 15.69 -5.08 -18.55
N ASN A 138 14.86 -5.48 -17.58
CA ASN A 138 13.55 -6.03 -17.88
C ASN A 138 12.45 -4.97 -17.95
N LYS A 139 12.76 -3.68 -17.72
CA LYS A 139 11.77 -2.59 -17.68
C LYS A 139 10.59 -2.95 -16.77
N ALA A 140 10.89 -3.59 -15.65
CA ALA A 140 9.89 -4.07 -14.71
C ALA A 140 9.54 -2.99 -13.68
N THR A 141 8.27 -2.93 -13.32
CA THR A 141 7.81 -2.17 -12.16
C THR A 141 8.08 -2.95 -10.88
N ILE A 142 8.61 -2.26 -9.88
CA ILE A 142 8.76 -2.76 -8.52
C ILE A 142 7.54 -2.26 -7.72
N GLN A 143 6.83 -3.17 -7.08
CA GLN A 143 5.76 -2.89 -6.14
C GLN A 143 6.25 -3.27 -4.74
N PHE A 144 6.33 -2.31 -3.83
CA PHE A 144 6.74 -2.52 -2.44
C PHE A 144 5.52 -2.45 -1.52
N HIS A 145 5.33 -3.47 -0.71
CA HIS A 145 4.17 -3.63 0.16
C HIS A 145 4.44 -3.09 1.56
N GLN A 146 3.47 -2.33 2.07
CA GLN A 146 3.45 -1.85 3.44
C GLN A 146 4.76 -1.14 3.87
N PRO A 147 5.20 -0.09 3.13
CA PRO A 147 6.43 0.65 3.41
C PRO A 147 6.44 1.36 4.77
N GLN A 148 5.27 1.61 5.40
CA GLN A 148 5.18 2.17 6.74
C GLN A 148 5.87 1.32 7.81
N ARG A 149 6.11 0.03 7.56
CA ARG A 149 6.91 -0.82 8.45
C ARG A 149 8.36 -0.37 8.57
N PHE A 150 8.85 0.43 7.62
CA PHE A 150 10.25 0.85 7.50
C PHE A 150 10.44 2.38 7.39
N LYS A 151 9.35 3.14 7.20
CA LYS A 151 9.37 4.58 6.98
C LYS A 151 8.46 5.26 8.00
N ASP A 152 9.05 5.82 9.05
CA ASP A 152 8.33 6.42 10.18
C ASP A 152 7.31 7.49 9.77
N GLU A 153 7.62 8.30 8.77
CA GLU A 153 6.71 9.34 8.31
C GLU A 153 5.46 8.74 7.65
N LEU A 154 5.59 7.65 6.90
CA LEU A 154 4.46 6.90 6.35
C LEU A 154 3.63 6.24 7.45
N TRP A 155 4.28 5.72 8.50
CA TRP A 155 3.57 5.20 9.67
C TRP A 155 2.73 6.28 10.35
N LYS A 156 3.29 7.47 10.62
CA LYS A 156 2.53 8.59 11.22
C LYS A 156 1.35 9.02 10.35
N ILE A 157 1.54 9.07 9.02
CA ILE A 157 0.46 9.41 8.08
C ILE A 157 -0.64 8.34 8.17
N GLN A 158 -0.28 7.07 8.04
CA GLN A 158 -1.26 5.98 8.02
C GLN A 158 -2.01 5.86 9.36
N GLU A 159 -1.33 5.96 10.51
CA GLU A 159 -1.98 5.91 11.84
C GLU A 159 -3.05 6.99 12.01
N LYS A 160 -2.75 8.23 11.63
CA LYS A 160 -3.69 9.34 11.67
C LYS A 160 -4.86 9.12 10.70
N LEU A 161 -4.61 8.59 9.52
CA LEU A 161 -5.67 8.26 8.56
C LEU A 161 -6.53 7.10 9.04
N GLU A 162 -5.97 6.09 9.73
CA GLU A 162 -6.74 5.03 10.37
C GLU A 162 -7.70 5.59 11.41
N CYS A 163 -7.21 6.51 12.26
CA CYS A 163 -8.06 7.22 13.22
C CYS A 163 -9.16 8.06 12.54
N PHE A 164 -8.85 8.64 11.38
CA PHE A 164 -9.79 9.50 10.65
C PHE A 164 -10.90 8.69 9.97
N PHE A 165 -10.54 7.60 9.29
CA PHE A 165 -11.49 6.76 8.56
C PHE A 165 -12.19 5.72 9.44
N GLY A 166 -11.64 5.42 10.63
CA GLY A 166 -12.17 4.37 11.49
C GLY A 166 -11.97 2.95 10.93
N GLY A 167 -10.96 2.77 10.09
CA GLY A 167 -10.66 1.53 9.39
C GLY A 167 -9.17 1.42 9.07
N LEU A 168 -8.74 0.24 8.61
CA LEU A 168 -7.34 0.02 8.25
C LEU A 168 -6.93 0.91 7.07
N VAL A 169 -5.70 1.41 7.12
CA VAL A 169 -5.08 2.16 6.02
C VAL A 169 -3.77 1.46 5.67
N GLY A 170 -3.76 0.79 4.53
CA GLY A 170 -2.56 0.19 3.95
C GLY A 170 -1.89 1.10 2.94
N SER A 171 -0.68 0.73 2.51
CA SER A 171 -0.06 1.39 1.36
C SER A 171 0.85 0.49 0.54
N ASN A 172 1.00 0.83 -0.73
CA ASN A 172 1.94 0.22 -1.67
C ASN A 172 2.72 1.32 -2.40
N VAL A 173 4.02 1.11 -2.61
CA VAL A 173 4.83 1.97 -3.48
C VAL A 173 5.05 1.28 -4.81
N TYR A 174 4.91 2.02 -5.90
CA TYR A 174 5.18 1.54 -7.25
C TYR A 174 6.27 2.37 -7.91
N ILE A 175 7.35 1.70 -8.31
CA ILE A 175 8.47 2.32 -9.02
C ILE A 175 8.54 1.72 -10.42
N THR A 176 8.26 2.54 -11.43
CA THR A 176 8.15 2.12 -12.84
C THR A 176 9.24 2.83 -13.67
N PRO A 177 10.07 2.09 -14.41
CA PRO A 177 11.10 2.71 -15.26
C PRO A 177 10.45 3.42 -16.46
N GLN A 178 11.17 4.37 -17.07
CA GLN A 178 10.71 5.06 -18.27
C GLN A 178 10.31 4.09 -19.39
N GLU A 179 9.33 4.51 -20.20
CA GLU A 179 8.80 3.75 -21.34
C GLU A 179 8.31 2.36 -20.96
N SER A 180 7.59 2.27 -19.83
CA SER A 180 7.07 1.00 -19.37
C SER A 180 5.77 1.13 -18.58
N GLN A 181 5.05 0.01 -18.51
CA GLN A 181 3.82 -0.17 -17.76
C GLN A 181 3.96 -1.42 -16.89
N GLY A 182 3.54 -1.32 -15.63
CA GLY A 182 3.65 -2.42 -14.65
C GLY A 182 2.47 -3.38 -14.68
N LEU A 183 1.26 -2.81 -14.68
CA LEU A 183 0.00 -3.54 -14.54
C LEU A 183 -0.93 -3.23 -15.72
N PRO A 184 -1.75 -4.21 -16.17
CA PRO A 184 -2.80 -3.97 -17.16
C PRO A 184 -3.96 -3.15 -16.57
N ALA A 185 -4.97 -2.81 -17.36
CA ALA A 185 -6.19 -2.17 -16.85
C ALA A 185 -6.88 -3.06 -15.81
N HIS A 186 -7.20 -2.48 -14.64
CA HIS A 186 -7.87 -3.18 -13.54
C HIS A 186 -8.61 -2.19 -12.64
N TYR A 187 -9.46 -2.71 -11.76
CA TYR A 187 -9.97 -1.97 -10.61
C TYR A 187 -9.66 -2.73 -9.31
N ASP A 188 -9.54 -1.97 -8.23
CA ASP A 188 -9.32 -2.47 -6.87
C ASP A 188 -10.61 -2.44 -6.05
N ASP A 189 -10.58 -3.10 -4.89
CA ASP A 189 -11.65 -3.23 -3.89
C ASP A 189 -11.54 -2.23 -2.73
N VAL A 190 -10.74 -1.17 -2.91
CA VAL A 190 -10.39 -0.18 -1.89
C VAL A 190 -10.50 1.25 -2.44
N GLU A 191 -10.77 2.19 -1.54
CA GLU A 191 -10.66 3.61 -1.84
C GLU A 191 -9.17 3.98 -1.84
N VAL A 192 -8.70 4.71 -2.86
CA VAL A 192 -7.27 4.99 -3.01
C VAL A 192 -6.94 6.47 -3.12
N PHE A 193 -5.82 6.84 -2.49
CA PHE A 193 -5.15 8.13 -2.65
C PHE A 193 -3.73 7.88 -3.15
N ILE A 194 -3.44 8.30 -4.38
CA ILE A 194 -2.15 8.17 -5.04
C ILE A 194 -1.39 9.48 -4.87
N LEU A 195 -0.21 9.40 -4.24
CA LEU A 195 0.73 10.49 -4.08
C LEU A 195 1.90 10.27 -5.05
N GLN A 196 2.10 11.16 -6.02
CA GLN A 196 3.21 11.06 -6.95
C GLN A 196 4.49 11.58 -6.27
N LEU A 197 5.47 10.71 -6.04
CA LEU A 197 6.67 11.03 -5.24
C LEU A 197 7.85 11.47 -6.12
N GLU A 198 8.09 10.75 -7.23
CA GLU A 198 9.21 11.03 -8.14
C GLU A 198 8.75 10.94 -9.60
N GLY A 199 9.32 11.79 -10.46
CA GLY A 199 9.07 11.75 -11.91
C GLY A 199 7.62 12.05 -12.29
N GLN A 200 7.16 11.42 -13.38
CA GLN A 200 5.81 11.60 -13.91
C GLN A 200 5.19 10.28 -14.36
N LYS A 201 3.86 10.17 -14.31
CA LYS A 201 3.12 8.98 -14.78
C LYS A 201 1.85 9.38 -15.51
N ASN A 202 1.61 8.78 -16.66
CA ASN A 202 0.36 8.93 -17.40
C ASN A 202 -0.65 7.90 -16.88
N TRP A 203 -1.80 8.37 -16.42
CA TRP A 203 -2.91 7.59 -15.90
C TRP A 203 -4.10 7.72 -16.84
N LEU A 204 -4.69 6.57 -17.17
CA LEU A 204 -5.97 6.47 -17.86
C LEU A 204 -6.97 5.91 -16.86
N LEU A 205 -8.07 6.63 -16.63
CA LEU A 205 -9.17 6.19 -15.77
C LEU A 205 -10.42 5.96 -16.62
N TYR A 206 -11.19 4.92 -16.31
CA TYR A 206 -12.39 4.55 -17.05
C TYR A 206 -13.58 4.43 -16.10
N ASN A 207 -14.78 4.49 -16.66
CA ASN A 207 -16.00 4.27 -15.88
C ASN A 207 -16.02 2.83 -15.35
N PRO A 208 -16.47 2.61 -14.11
CA PRO A 208 -16.50 1.29 -13.50
C PRO A 208 -17.46 0.34 -14.24
N THR A 209 -17.00 -0.88 -14.56
CA THR A 209 -17.90 -1.98 -14.97
C THR A 209 -18.70 -2.51 -13.79
N VAL A 210 -18.13 -2.43 -12.59
CA VAL A 210 -18.76 -2.73 -11.30
C VAL A 210 -18.57 -1.53 -10.38
N PRO A 211 -19.57 -0.64 -10.24
CA PRO A 211 -19.47 0.50 -9.34
C PRO A 211 -19.31 0.07 -7.89
N LEU A 212 -18.37 0.68 -7.16
CA LEU A 212 -18.06 0.37 -5.76
C LEU A 212 -17.77 -1.12 -5.54
N ALA A 213 -17.02 -1.73 -6.46
CA ALA A 213 -16.65 -3.14 -6.43
C ALA A 213 -16.06 -3.58 -5.09
N ALA A 214 -16.51 -4.73 -4.59
CA ALA A 214 -16.01 -5.34 -3.35
C ALA A 214 -14.85 -6.33 -3.58
N GLU A 215 -14.42 -6.50 -4.83
CA GLU A 215 -13.38 -7.43 -5.25
C GLU A 215 -12.48 -6.80 -6.31
N TYR A 216 -11.23 -7.26 -6.40
CA TYR A 216 -10.28 -6.88 -7.44
C TYR A 216 -10.58 -7.57 -8.77
N CYS A 217 -10.41 -6.87 -9.90
CA CYS A 217 -10.52 -7.49 -11.22
C CYS A 217 -9.58 -6.85 -12.26
N VAL A 218 -8.97 -7.68 -13.10
CA VAL A 218 -8.31 -7.26 -14.34
C VAL A 218 -9.35 -7.20 -15.45
N GLU A 219 -9.44 -6.07 -16.14
CA GLU A 219 -10.38 -5.87 -17.24
C GLU A 219 -9.66 -5.92 -18.59
N SER A 220 -10.37 -6.40 -19.62
CA SER A 220 -9.84 -6.43 -20.98
C SER A 220 -10.10 -5.10 -21.69
N GLU A 221 -9.14 -4.64 -22.50
CA GLU A 221 -9.23 -3.34 -23.18
C GLU A 221 -10.46 -3.24 -24.10
N GLU A 222 -10.96 -4.36 -24.60
CA GLU A 222 -12.18 -4.43 -25.41
C GLU A 222 -13.47 -4.11 -24.62
N ARG A 223 -13.46 -4.25 -23.29
CA ARG A 223 -14.64 -4.07 -22.42
C ARG A 223 -14.73 -2.70 -21.77
N ILE A 224 -13.61 -1.99 -21.61
CA ILE A 224 -13.52 -0.79 -20.77
C ILE A 224 -13.86 0.51 -21.51
N GLY A 225 -13.91 0.47 -22.85
CA GLY A 225 -14.25 1.63 -23.67
C GLY A 225 -13.18 2.73 -23.67
N SER A 226 -13.59 3.98 -23.92
CA SER A 226 -12.69 5.14 -23.90
C SER A 226 -12.39 5.62 -22.48
N PRO A 227 -11.18 6.14 -22.20
CA PRO A 227 -10.87 6.76 -20.92
C PRO A 227 -11.86 7.89 -20.59
N SER A 228 -12.35 7.89 -19.37
CA SER A 228 -13.09 9.02 -18.78
C SER A 228 -12.15 10.19 -18.43
N HIS A 229 -10.91 9.88 -18.07
CA HIS A 229 -9.88 10.84 -17.72
C HIS A 229 -8.53 10.38 -18.26
N GLU A 230 -7.75 11.32 -18.78
CA GLU A 230 -6.33 11.15 -19.11
C GLU A 230 -5.54 12.17 -18.29
N ILE A 231 -4.70 11.68 -17.37
CA ILE A 231 -4.05 12.51 -16.35
C ILE A 231 -2.55 12.22 -16.34
N THR A 232 -1.72 13.24 -16.42
CA THR A 232 -0.28 13.11 -16.15
C THR A 232 0.02 13.63 -14.75
N LEU A 233 0.29 12.72 -13.81
CA LEU A 233 0.75 13.09 -12.48
C LEU A 233 2.22 13.45 -12.50
N LYS A 234 2.59 14.52 -11.80
CA LYS A 234 3.96 14.97 -11.53
C LYS A 234 4.23 14.92 -10.03
N ALA A 235 5.50 14.86 -9.65
CA ALA A 235 5.89 14.85 -8.25
C ALA A 235 5.19 15.97 -7.44
N GLY A 236 4.53 15.58 -6.35
CA GLY A 236 3.69 16.45 -5.50
C GLY A 236 2.19 16.37 -5.77
N ASP A 237 1.76 15.88 -6.93
CA ASP A 237 0.33 15.74 -7.25
C ASP A 237 -0.32 14.62 -6.42
N LEU A 238 -1.64 14.77 -6.21
CA LEU A 238 -2.49 13.75 -5.61
C LEU A 238 -3.62 13.35 -6.56
N LEU A 239 -3.86 12.04 -6.68
CA LEU A 239 -5.01 11.48 -7.40
C LEU A 239 -5.82 10.59 -6.46
N TYR A 240 -7.11 10.85 -6.36
CA TYR A 240 -8.07 9.99 -5.67
C TYR A 240 -9.06 9.41 -6.68
N PHE A 241 -9.46 8.15 -6.46
CA PHE A 241 -10.63 7.57 -7.11
C PHE A 241 -11.24 6.44 -6.27
N PRO A 242 -12.55 6.19 -6.39
CA PRO A 242 -13.22 5.16 -5.61
C PRO A 242 -12.97 3.75 -6.16
N ARG A 243 -13.18 2.74 -5.31
CA ARG A 243 -13.11 1.32 -5.69
C ARG A 243 -14.05 1.01 -6.86
N GLY A 244 -13.63 0.08 -7.72
CA GLY A 244 -14.28 -0.19 -9.00
C GLY A 244 -13.86 0.74 -10.15
N THR A 245 -13.21 1.88 -9.89
CA THR A 245 -12.65 2.73 -10.96
C THR A 245 -11.54 1.98 -11.69
N ILE A 246 -11.78 1.68 -12.96
CA ILE A 246 -10.78 1.01 -13.80
C ILE A 246 -9.67 1.99 -14.11
N HIS A 247 -8.43 1.54 -13.97
CA HIS A 247 -7.27 2.38 -14.23
C HIS A 247 -6.09 1.59 -14.80
N GLN A 248 -5.24 2.30 -15.54
CA GLN A 248 -3.90 1.85 -15.90
C GLN A 248 -2.95 3.03 -15.97
N ALA A 249 -1.66 2.76 -15.77
CA ALA A 249 -0.65 3.81 -15.74
C ALA A 249 0.68 3.40 -16.38
N SER A 250 1.23 4.29 -17.21
CA SER A 250 2.52 4.11 -17.90
C SER A 250 3.46 5.29 -17.64
N THR A 251 4.76 5.01 -17.61
CA THR A 251 5.78 6.07 -17.46
C THR A 251 6.23 6.54 -18.84
N PRO A 252 6.14 7.84 -19.15
CA PRO A 252 6.49 8.37 -20.46
C PRO A 252 7.99 8.24 -20.79
N ALA A 253 8.33 8.44 -22.07
CA ALA A 253 9.72 8.56 -22.53
C ALA A 253 10.37 9.86 -22.04
N GLY A 254 11.69 9.85 -21.84
CA GLY A 254 12.50 11.05 -21.60
C GLY A 254 12.39 11.71 -20.20
N GLY A 255 11.49 11.24 -19.34
CA GLY A 255 11.26 11.81 -18.00
C GLY A 255 11.91 11.08 -16.82
N GLY A 256 12.68 10.02 -17.08
CA GLY A 256 13.20 9.14 -16.02
C GLY A 256 12.15 8.18 -15.47
N HIS A 257 12.38 7.63 -14.28
CA HIS A 257 11.41 6.73 -13.63
C HIS A 257 10.26 7.48 -12.97
N SER A 258 9.20 6.75 -12.66
CA SER A 258 8.07 7.22 -11.87
C SER A 258 8.01 6.46 -10.55
N THR A 259 7.88 7.17 -9.43
CA THR A 259 7.59 6.59 -8.11
C THR A 259 6.30 7.19 -7.57
N HIS A 260 5.33 6.37 -7.19
CA HIS A 260 4.15 6.82 -6.45
C HIS A 260 3.85 5.92 -5.26
N LEU A 261 3.22 6.50 -4.24
CA LEU A 261 2.62 5.79 -3.12
C LEU A 261 1.12 5.74 -3.33
N THR A 262 0.52 4.57 -3.19
CA THR A 262 -0.93 4.40 -3.10
C THR A 262 -1.29 4.13 -1.65
N LEU A 263 -1.95 5.08 -1.00
CA LEU A 263 -2.66 4.86 0.26
C LEU A 263 -4.01 4.21 -0.08
N SER A 264 -4.41 3.19 0.67
CA SER A 264 -5.65 2.45 0.42
C SER A 264 -6.42 2.20 1.72
N THR A 265 -7.75 2.37 1.70
CA THR A 265 -8.63 2.16 2.86
C THR A 265 -10.00 1.64 2.43
N TYR A 266 -10.91 1.46 3.40
CA TYR A 266 -12.32 1.09 3.17
C TYR A 266 -12.55 -0.31 2.54
N GLN A 267 -11.55 -1.19 2.60
CA GLN A 267 -11.73 -2.58 2.18
C GLN A 267 -12.81 -3.24 3.05
N ARG A 268 -13.87 -3.78 2.42
CA ARG A 268 -14.98 -4.47 3.13
C ARG A 268 -15.62 -3.64 4.26
N MET A 269 -15.72 -2.32 4.06
CA MET A 269 -16.39 -1.39 4.99
C MET A 269 -17.73 -0.89 4.43
N SER A 270 -18.49 -1.74 3.74
CA SER A 270 -19.79 -1.36 3.20
C SER A 270 -20.93 -1.55 4.20
N TRP A 271 -22.10 -0.95 3.94
CA TRP A 271 -23.32 -1.25 4.68
C TRP A 271 -23.67 -2.74 4.69
N GLY A 272 -23.38 -3.45 3.59
CA GLY A 272 -23.58 -4.90 3.51
C GLY A 272 -22.68 -5.66 4.49
N ASP A 273 -21.41 -5.27 4.61
CA ASP A 273 -20.48 -5.88 5.55
C ASP A 273 -20.91 -5.64 7.01
N LEU A 274 -21.32 -4.41 7.34
CA LEU A 274 -21.86 -4.09 8.67
C LEU A 274 -23.10 -4.91 9.01
N LEU A 275 -24.02 -5.08 8.06
CA LEU A 275 -25.23 -5.89 8.27
C LEU A 275 -24.89 -7.38 8.44
N LEU A 276 -23.93 -7.91 7.68
CA LEU A 276 -23.47 -9.28 7.83
C LEU A 276 -22.80 -9.54 9.18
N ASP A 277 -22.13 -8.54 9.75
CA ASP A 277 -21.51 -8.62 11.08
C ASP A 277 -22.54 -8.56 12.21
N VAL A 278 -23.45 -7.58 12.17
CA VAL A 278 -24.39 -7.31 13.27
C VAL A 278 -25.62 -8.22 13.26
N PHE A 279 -26.16 -8.53 12.08
CA PHE A 279 -27.45 -9.21 11.95
C PHE A 279 -27.49 -10.61 12.59
N PRO A 280 -26.47 -11.48 12.45
CA PRO A 280 -26.49 -12.80 13.10
C PRO A 280 -26.59 -12.72 14.62
N SER A 281 -25.90 -11.77 15.26
CA SER A 281 -25.96 -11.59 16.72
C SER A 281 -27.33 -11.09 17.16
N VAL A 282 -27.87 -10.07 16.48
CA VAL A 282 -29.21 -9.53 16.78
C VAL A 282 -30.27 -10.62 16.61
N LEU A 283 -30.22 -11.38 15.52
CA LEU A 283 -31.15 -12.47 15.26
C LEU A 283 -31.05 -13.57 16.32
N SER A 284 -29.82 -13.95 16.69
CA SER A 284 -29.57 -14.94 17.75
C SER A 284 -30.16 -14.50 19.09
N ASP A 285 -29.94 -13.25 19.50
CA ASP A 285 -30.48 -12.74 20.76
C ASP A 285 -32.00 -12.60 20.75
N ARG A 286 -32.59 -12.13 19.65
CA ARG A 286 -34.04 -12.05 19.50
C ARG A 286 -34.69 -13.44 19.51
N SER A 287 -34.05 -14.42 18.88
CA SER A 287 -34.52 -15.80 18.86
C SER A 287 -34.64 -16.42 20.25
N LYS A 288 -33.94 -15.92 21.27
CA LYS A 288 -34.09 -16.38 22.67
C LYS A 288 -35.40 -15.92 23.32
N ARG A 289 -35.97 -14.80 22.87
CA ARG A 289 -37.14 -14.15 23.49
C ARG A 289 -38.42 -14.33 22.66
N GLU A 290 -38.29 -14.49 21.35
CA GLU A 290 -39.43 -14.57 20.44
C GLU A 290 -39.65 -15.99 19.93
N VAL A 291 -40.79 -16.60 20.30
CA VAL A 291 -41.14 -17.98 19.91
C VAL A 291 -41.31 -18.12 18.40
N SER A 292 -41.84 -17.09 17.73
CA SER A 292 -42.01 -17.05 16.28
C SER A 292 -40.70 -17.33 15.52
N LEU A 293 -39.58 -16.81 16.03
CA LEU A 293 -38.24 -17.01 15.45
C LEU A 293 -37.66 -18.42 15.73
N ARG A 294 -38.24 -19.18 16.67
CA ARG A 294 -37.87 -20.58 16.97
C ARG A 294 -38.81 -21.60 16.35
N GLY A 295 -39.88 -21.15 15.70
CA GLY A 295 -40.81 -22.03 15.00
C GLY A 295 -40.10 -22.82 13.90
N GLY A 296 -40.37 -24.12 13.81
CA GLY A 296 -39.82 -24.95 12.75
C GLY A 296 -40.30 -24.50 11.37
N MET A 297 -39.39 -24.47 10.39
CA MET A 297 -39.76 -24.19 8.99
C MET A 297 -40.77 -25.22 8.45
N PRO A 298 -41.62 -24.85 7.48
CA PRO A 298 -42.52 -25.79 6.82
C PRO A 298 -41.79 -27.04 6.29
N ARG A 299 -42.40 -28.21 6.48
CA ARG A 299 -41.87 -29.48 5.96
C ARG A 299 -41.69 -29.38 4.45
N ARG A 300 -40.59 -29.93 3.93
CA ARG A 300 -40.23 -29.94 2.50
C ARG A 300 -39.93 -28.56 1.88
N PHE A 301 -39.82 -27.48 2.68
CA PHE A 301 -39.50 -26.14 2.17
C PHE A 301 -38.23 -26.10 1.30
N LEU A 302 -37.16 -26.78 1.74
CA LEU A 302 -35.90 -26.87 1.00
C LEU A 302 -35.94 -27.82 -0.23
N LEU A 303 -37.01 -28.61 -0.39
CA LEU A 303 -37.20 -29.53 -1.52
C LEU A 303 -37.97 -28.87 -2.67
N VAL A 304 -38.57 -27.70 -2.44
CA VAL A 304 -39.08 -26.87 -3.51
C VAL A 304 -37.85 -26.36 -4.26
N LYS A 305 -37.70 -26.72 -5.54
CA LYS A 305 -36.71 -26.07 -6.42
C LYS A 305 -36.95 -24.58 -6.30
N LEU A 306 -36.07 -23.88 -5.59
CA LEU A 306 -36.04 -22.43 -5.52
C LEU A 306 -35.84 -21.95 -6.97
N MET A 307 -36.94 -21.67 -7.65
CA MET A 307 -36.91 -20.87 -8.87
C MET A 307 -36.49 -19.47 -8.42
N GLY A 308 -35.21 -19.13 -8.59
CA GLY A 308 -34.80 -17.73 -8.70
C GLY A 308 -34.21 -17.04 -7.47
N PHE A 309 -33.54 -17.74 -6.55
CA PHE A 309 -32.47 -17.10 -5.78
C PHE A 309 -31.13 -17.53 -6.37
N ARG A 310 -30.66 -16.78 -7.37
CA ARG A 310 -29.28 -16.72 -7.84
C ARG A 310 -28.78 -15.32 -7.57
#